data_AF-A0A7L3WQN7-F1
#
_entry.id   AF-A0A7L3WQN7-F1
#
_cell.length_a   1.000
_cell.length_b   1.000
_cell.length_c   1.000
_cell.angle_alpha   90.00
_cell.angle_beta   90.00
_cell.angle_gamma   90.00
#
_symmetry.space_group_name_H-M   'P 1'
#
loop_
_entity.id
_entity.type
_entity.pdbx_description
1 polymer ?
#
loop_
_entity_poly.entity_id
_entity_poly.type
_entity_poly.pdbx_seq_one_letter_code
_entity_poly.pdbx_strand_id
1 'polypeptide(L)'
;LADADKSNNRTSLNRRLDSNLMLLVKQKIGNQELWLLPQVEWQPGETLRSTAERAMAAFLGDQVQAKILGNAPYGIYKYKFPRAIRTEDNVGAKVFFFKAFLQSSDLSQADPKAHLWVTKDELGDYLKPEYLKKVNRFLLD
;
A
#
# COMPACT_ATOMS: atom_id res chain seq x y z
N LEU A 1 9.85 -19.03 15.46
CA LEU A 1 8.55 -18.42 15.79
C LEU A 1 8.81 -17.17 16.58
N ALA A 2 8.66 -16.01 15.95
CA ALA A 2 8.80 -14.73 16.64
C ALA A 2 7.61 -14.51 17.58
N ASP A 3 7.76 -13.67 18.60
CA ASP A 3 6.65 -13.31 19.50
C ASP A 3 5.49 -12.63 18.75
N ALA A 4 5.76 -12.01 17.59
CA ALA A 4 4.75 -11.48 16.68
C ALA A 4 3.91 -12.56 15.96
N ASP A 5 4.45 -13.77 15.79
CA ASP A 5 3.70 -14.91 15.27
C ASP A 5 2.65 -15.39 16.30
N LYS A 6 3.05 -15.45 17.57
CA LYS A 6 2.20 -15.87 18.69
C LYS A 6 1.11 -14.86 19.03
N SER A 7 1.42 -13.57 18.92
CA SER A 7 0.49 -12.47 19.28
C SER A 7 -0.40 -12.00 18.12
N ASN A 8 -0.25 -12.57 16.93
CA ASN A 8 -0.94 -12.09 15.73
C ASN A 8 -0.77 -10.58 15.48
N ASN A 9 0.42 -10.07 15.80
CA ASN A 9 0.68 -8.65 15.66
C ASN A 9 0.93 -8.29 14.18
N ARG A 10 -0.11 -7.75 13.54
CA ARG A 10 -0.12 -7.36 12.12
C ARG A 10 0.61 -6.06 11.82
N THR A 11 1.18 -5.39 12.82
CA THR A 11 2.00 -4.17 12.62
C THR A 11 3.49 -4.45 12.57
N SER A 12 3.93 -5.64 13.00
CA SER A 12 5.35 -6.00 13.03
C SER A 12 5.78 -6.76 11.78
N LEU A 13 6.92 -6.37 11.21
CA LEU A 13 7.61 -7.09 10.13
C LEU A 13 8.16 -8.45 10.56
N ASN A 14 8.35 -8.67 11.86
CA ASN A 14 8.95 -9.89 12.40
C ASN A 14 7.97 -11.08 12.44
N ARG A 15 6.79 -10.96 11.82
CA ARG A 15 5.76 -11.99 11.74
C ARG A 15 5.79 -12.66 10.37
N ARG A 16 5.76 -13.99 10.30
CA ARG A 16 5.80 -14.76 9.04
C ARG A 16 6.97 -14.40 8.11
N LEU A 17 8.20 -14.54 8.62
CA LEU A 17 9.45 -14.35 7.86
C LEU A 17 9.60 -15.32 6.67
N ASP A 18 8.83 -16.41 6.67
CA ASP A 18 8.72 -17.39 5.60
C ASP A 18 7.82 -16.94 4.44
N SER A 19 7.05 -15.87 4.62
CA SER A 19 6.04 -15.39 3.68
C SER A 19 6.33 -13.96 3.23
N ASN A 20 5.88 -13.61 2.01
CA ASN A 20 5.97 -12.23 1.54
C ASN A 20 4.86 -11.38 2.18
N LEU A 21 5.26 -10.33 2.91
CA LEU A 21 4.34 -9.41 3.57
C LEU A 21 4.05 -8.20 2.68
N MET A 22 2.78 -7.80 2.67
CA MET A 22 2.28 -6.67 1.92
C MET A 22 1.80 -5.58 2.86
N LEU A 23 2.19 -4.35 2.58
CA LEU A 23 1.77 -3.19 3.35
C LEU A 23 0.41 -2.69 2.87
N LEU A 24 -0.54 -2.65 3.79
CA LEU A 24 -1.79 -1.91 3.64
C LEU A 24 -1.81 -0.73 4.60
N VAL A 25 -2.40 0.36 4.14
CA VAL A 25 -2.62 1.56 4.94
C VAL A 25 -4.09 1.94 4.93
N LYS A 26 -4.54 2.51 6.04
CA LYS A 26 -5.90 2.99 6.18
C LYS A 26 -6.02 4.35 5.50
N GLN A 27 -6.79 4.43 4.42
CA GLN A 27 -7.02 5.67 3.69
C GLN A 27 -8.49 6.06 3.75
N LYS A 28 -8.76 7.35 3.94
CA LYS A 28 -10.12 7.89 3.90
C LYS A 28 -10.43 8.39 2.49
N ILE A 29 -11.32 7.70 1.79
CA ILE A 29 -11.83 8.13 0.47
C ILE A 29 -13.26 8.65 0.65
N GLY A 30 -13.42 9.97 0.60
CA GLY A 30 -14.67 10.63 0.91
C GLY A 30 -15.06 10.41 2.38
N ASN A 31 -16.21 9.77 2.60
CA ASN A 31 -16.69 9.42 3.94
C ASN A 31 -16.41 7.96 4.35
N GLN A 32 -15.71 7.19 3.52
CA GLN A 32 -15.38 5.79 3.81
C GLN A 32 -13.90 5.64 4.15
N GLU A 33 -13.62 4.95 5.25
CA GLU A 33 -12.27 4.47 5.55
C GLU A 33 -12.09 3.10 4.88
N LEU A 34 -11.06 2.98 4.04
CA LEU A 34 -10.77 1.78 3.29
C LEU A 34 -9.30 1.41 3.47
N TRP A 35 -9.03 0.12 3.60
CA TRP A 35 -7.67 -0.41 3.52
C TRP A 35 -7.25 -0.47 2.07
N LEU A 36 -6.12 0.16 1.76
CA LEU A 36 -5.56 0.25 0.42
C LEU A 36 -4.05 0.15 0.48
N LEU A 37 -3.42 -0.11 -0.66
CA LEU A 37 -1.97 0.03 -0.77
C LEU A 37 -1.58 1.51 -0.56
N PRO A 38 -0.37 1.79 -0.01
CA PRO A 38 0.10 3.16 0.16
C PRO A 38 0.18 3.86 -1.19
N GLN A 39 -0.66 4.87 -1.35
CA GLN A 39 -0.75 5.69 -2.55
C GLN A 39 -0.79 7.17 -2.16
N VAL A 40 -0.14 8.00 -2.96
CA VAL A 40 -0.14 9.47 -2.83
C VAL A 40 -0.40 10.09 -4.19
N GLU A 41 -0.88 11.33 -4.18
CA GLU A 41 -1.06 12.09 -5.40
C GLU A 41 0.30 12.39 -6.05
N TRP A 42 0.35 12.19 -7.37
CA TRP A 42 1.52 12.55 -8.18
C TRP A 42 1.64 14.06 -8.29
N GLN A 43 2.85 14.59 -8.11
CA GLN A 43 3.12 16.03 -8.22
C GLN A 43 3.85 16.35 -9.53
N PRO A 44 3.51 17.48 -10.19
CA PRO A 44 4.23 17.94 -11.37
C PRO A 44 5.71 18.13 -11.07
N GLY A 45 6.58 17.49 -11.86
CA GLY A 45 8.04 17.55 -11.69
C GLY A 45 8.66 16.28 -11.07
N GLU A 46 7.85 15.36 -10.56
CA GLU A 46 8.32 14.06 -10.06
C GLU A 46 8.05 12.91 -11.05
N THR A 47 8.83 11.83 -10.97
CA THR A 47 8.48 10.58 -11.67
C THR A 47 7.48 9.76 -10.85
N LEU A 48 6.67 8.90 -11.50
CA LEU A 48 5.76 8.00 -10.79
C LEU A 48 6.48 7.10 -9.78
N ARG A 49 7.74 6.75 -10.07
CA ARG A 49 8.62 6.04 -9.14
C ARG A 49 8.91 6.89 -7.90
N SER A 50 9.35 8.14 -8.08
CA SER A 50 9.64 9.06 -6.98
C SER A 50 8.40 9.29 -6.12
N THR A 51 7.22 9.37 -6.74
CA THR A 51 5.94 9.45 -6.02
C THR A 51 5.68 8.21 -5.16
N ALA A 52 6.01 7.01 -5.63
CA ALA A 52 5.90 5.79 -4.82
C ALA A 52 6.92 5.73 -3.68
N GLU A 53 8.15 6.21 -3.89
CA GLU A 53 9.15 6.37 -2.81
C GLU A 53 8.66 7.36 -1.74
N ARG A 54 8.09 8.49 -2.16
CA ARG A 54 7.46 9.48 -1.27
C ARG A 54 6.26 8.92 -0.54
N ALA A 55 5.44 8.07 -1.17
CA ALA A 55 4.34 7.40 -0.51
C ALA A 55 4.82 6.55 0.66
N MET A 56 5.89 5.75 0.45
CA MET A 56 6.47 4.92 1.50
C MET A 56 6.98 5.77 2.66
N ALA A 57 7.74 6.84 2.37
CA ALA A 57 8.23 7.76 3.40
C ALA A 57 7.09 8.46 4.17
N ALA A 58 5.98 8.81 3.50
CA ALA A 58 4.84 9.47 4.13
C ALA A 58 4.08 8.56 5.12
N PHE A 59 3.99 7.26 4.83
CA PHE A 59 3.24 6.32 5.68
C PHE A 59 4.12 5.58 6.70
N LEU A 60 5.38 5.28 6.35
CA LEU A 60 6.29 4.50 7.18
C LEU A 60 7.34 5.36 7.91
N GLY A 61 7.47 6.63 7.54
CA GLY A 61 8.50 7.54 8.05
C GLY A 61 9.71 7.65 7.13
N ASP A 62 10.45 8.75 7.27
CA ASP A 62 11.58 9.12 6.41
C ASP A 62 12.77 8.15 6.55
N GLN A 63 12.87 7.44 7.68
CA GLN A 63 13.93 6.46 7.93
C GLN A 63 13.74 5.14 7.17
N VAL A 64 12.61 4.97 6.50
CA VAL A 64 12.29 3.73 5.81
C VAL A 64 12.77 3.77 4.37
N GLN A 65 13.77 2.94 4.09
CA GLN A 65 14.33 2.75 2.75
C GLN A 65 13.57 1.63 2.04
N ALA A 66 12.87 2.01 0.97
CA ALA A 66 12.22 1.09 0.05
C ALA A 66 12.88 1.20 -1.32
N LYS A 67 13.31 0.07 -1.89
CA LYS A 67 13.93 0.00 -3.21
C LYS A 67 12.90 -0.42 -4.25
N ILE A 68 12.51 0.50 -5.14
CA ILE A 68 11.58 0.21 -6.23
C ILE A 68 12.24 -0.61 -7.33
N LEU A 69 11.54 -1.66 -7.76
CA LEU A 69 11.98 -2.60 -8.79
C LEU A 69 11.57 -2.14 -10.19
N GLY A 70 12.47 -1.40 -10.83
CA GLY A 70 12.26 -0.88 -12.18
C GLY A 70 11.48 0.43 -12.21
N ASN A 71 11.33 0.99 -13.42
CA ASN A 71 10.63 2.26 -13.65
C ASN A 71 9.23 2.08 -14.27
N ALA A 72 8.83 0.85 -14.56
CA ALA A 72 7.53 0.56 -15.16
C ALA A 72 6.49 0.21 -14.09
N PRO A 73 5.25 0.74 -14.17
CA PRO A 73 4.17 0.31 -13.30
C PRO A 73 3.79 -1.15 -13.63
N TYR A 74 3.66 -1.98 -12.60
CA TYR A 74 3.25 -3.38 -12.72
C TYR A 74 1.75 -3.53 -12.95
N GLY A 75 0.98 -2.54 -12.55
CA GLY A 75 -0.47 -2.56 -12.68
C GLY A 75 -1.05 -1.16 -12.64
N ILE A 76 -2.23 -1.02 -13.23
CA ILE A 76 -3.01 0.20 -13.18
C ILE A 76 -4.40 -0.16 -12.68
N TYR A 77 -4.84 0.53 -11.63
CA TYR A 77 -6.21 0.45 -11.15
C TYR A 77 -6.90 1.80 -11.35
N LYS A 78 -8.04 1.77 -12.03
CA LYS A 78 -8.83 2.97 -12.27
C LYS A 78 -10.13 2.81 -11.51
N TYR A 79 -10.45 3.76 -10.65
CA TYR A 79 -11.73 3.80 -9.97
C TYR A 79 -12.36 5.18 -10.11
N LYS A 80 -13.69 5.20 -10.14
CA LYS A 80 -14.45 6.44 -10.11
C LYS A 80 -14.74 6.76 -8.65
N PHE A 81 -14.62 8.03 -8.29
CA PHE A 81 -15.00 8.45 -6.96
C PHE A 81 -16.53 8.31 -6.79
N PRO A 82 -17.02 8.04 -5.56
CA PRO A 82 -18.45 8.07 -5.27
C PRO A 82 -19.07 9.40 -5.73
N ARG A 83 -20.32 9.36 -6.21
CA ARG A 83 -21.03 10.56 -6.71
C ARG A 83 -21.00 11.73 -5.71
N ALA A 84 -20.96 11.45 -4.41
CA ALA A 84 -20.90 12.43 -3.33
C ALA A 84 -19.65 13.33 -3.35
N ILE A 85 -18.53 12.88 -3.91
CA ILE A 85 -17.27 13.64 -3.97
C ILE A 85 -16.81 13.88 -5.41
N ARG A 86 -17.67 13.58 -6.38
CA ARG A 86 -17.35 13.69 -7.80
C ARG A 86 -17.56 15.13 -8.26
N THR A 87 -16.48 15.83 -8.55
CA THR A 87 -16.51 17.13 -9.25
C THR A 87 -16.29 16.93 -10.75
N GLU A 88 -16.61 17.94 -11.58
CA GLU A 88 -16.37 17.89 -13.03
C GLU A 88 -14.89 17.64 -13.36
N ASP A 89 -13.99 18.21 -12.56
CA ASP A 89 -12.55 18.02 -12.68
C ASP A 89 -12.01 16.73 -12.03
N ASN A 90 -12.74 16.12 -11.09
CA ASN A 90 -12.25 14.99 -10.30
C ASN A 90 -13.21 13.78 -10.34
N VAL A 91 -13.31 13.19 -11.53
CA VAL A 91 -14.20 12.05 -11.84
C VAL A 91 -13.77 10.74 -11.18
N GLY A 92 -12.48 10.58 -10.91
CA GLY A 92 -11.88 9.35 -10.40
C GLY A 92 -10.37 9.43 -10.29
N ALA A 93 -9.76 8.35 -9.83
CA ALA A 93 -8.31 8.24 -9.73
C ALA A 93 -7.79 7.06 -10.56
N LYS A 94 -6.59 7.26 -11.12
CA LYS A 94 -5.78 6.21 -11.73
C LYS A 94 -4.58 5.96 -10.83
N VAL A 95 -4.55 4.78 -10.23
CA VAL A 95 -3.49 4.33 -9.34
C VAL A 95 -2.54 3.47 -10.14
N PHE A 96 -1.26 3.82 -10.10
CA PHE A 96 -0.18 3.06 -10.71
C PHE A 96 0.58 2.30 -9.63
N PHE A 97 0.64 0.98 -9.74
CA PHE A 97 1.32 0.15 -8.76
C PHE A 97 2.77 -0.09 -9.16
N PHE A 98 3.65 0.11 -8.21
CA PHE A 98 5.06 -0.20 -8.30
C PHE A 98 5.41 -1.23 -7.23
N LYS A 99 6.24 -2.20 -7.60
CA LYS A 99 6.77 -3.16 -6.64
C LYS A 99 8.02 -2.58 -6.00
N ALA A 100 8.09 -2.57 -4.68
CA ALA A 100 9.25 -2.14 -3.93
C ALA A 100 9.63 -3.20 -2.90
N PHE A 101 10.93 -3.36 -2.66
CA PHE A 101 11.43 -4.13 -1.53
C PHE A 101 11.77 -3.20 -0.39
N LEU A 102 11.22 -3.50 0.78
CA LEU A 102 11.61 -2.84 2.00
C LEU A 102 13.03 -3.31 2.38
N GLN A 103 13.96 -2.36 2.50
CA GLN A 103 15.32 -2.63 2.97
C GLN A 103 15.47 -2.30 4.46
N SER A 104 14.71 -1.33 4.96
CA SER A 104 14.70 -0.99 6.39
C SER A 104 13.85 -1.98 7.19
N SER A 105 14.41 -2.48 8.30
CA SER A 105 13.69 -3.31 9.28
C SER A 105 13.04 -2.49 10.40
N ASP A 106 13.36 -1.20 10.49
CA ASP A 106 12.86 -0.32 11.55
C ASP A 106 11.65 0.48 11.06
N LEU A 107 10.48 0.20 11.65
CA LEU A 107 9.22 0.90 11.41
C LEU A 107 8.76 1.67 12.66
N SER A 108 9.67 2.00 13.58
CA SER A 108 9.34 2.67 14.84
C SER A 108 8.62 4.02 14.67
N GLN A 109 8.78 4.68 13.53
CA GLN A 109 8.10 5.95 13.19
C GLN A 109 6.74 5.77 12.50
N ALA A 110 6.41 4.57 12.01
CA ALA A 110 5.17 4.32 11.30
C ALA A 110 4.01 4.23 12.31
N ASP A 111 2.88 4.89 12.05
CA ASP A 111 1.72 4.83 12.96
C ASP A 111 1.10 3.42 12.94
N PRO A 112 1.23 2.63 14.01
CA PRO A 112 0.78 1.23 14.05
C PRO A 112 -0.73 1.07 13.87
N LYS A 113 -1.52 2.15 13.97
CA LYS A 113 -2.97 2.10 13.71
C LYS A 113 -3.33 2.42 12.26
N ALA A 114 -2.42 3.02 11.52
CA ALA A 114 -2.63 3.45 10.15
C ALA A 114 -2.04 2.48 9.12
N HIS A 115 -1.21 1.52 9.54
CA HIS A 115 -0.60 0.53 8.65
C HIS A 115 -0.75 -0.91 9.18
N LEU A 116 -0.76 -1.87 8.26
CA LEU A 116 -0.74 -3.29 8.57
C LEU A 116 0.00 -4.08 7.50
N TRP A 117 0.73 -5.09 7.96
CA TRP A 117 1.45 -6.05 7.15
C TRP A 117 0.63 -7.34 7.10
N VAL A 118 0.20 -7.70 5.90
CA VAL A 118 -0.64 -8.87 5.65
C VAL A 118 -0.05 -9.76 4.59
N THR A 119 -0.37 -11.04 4.68
CA THR A 119 -0.04 -11.99 3.62
C THR A 119 -1.01 -11.91 2.44
N LYS A 120 -0.62 -12.51 1.31
CA LYS A 120 -1.46 -12.59 0.10
C LYS A 120 -2.84 -13.19 0.37
N ASP A 121 -2.94 -14.19 1.23
CA ASP A 121 -4.20 -14.81 1.64
C ASP A 121 -5.08 -13.84 2.45
N GLU A 122 -4.49 -13.08 3.37
CA GLU A 122 -5.22 -12.15 4.25
C GLU A 122 -5.63 -10.86 3.53
N LEU A 123 -4.99 -10.49 2.41
CA LEU A 123 -5.35 -9.31 1.60
C LEU A 123 -6.83 -9.33 1.19
N GLY A 124 -7.40 -10.51 0.98
CA GLY A 124 -8.80 -10.67 0.59
C GLY A 124 -9.81 -10.23 1.64
N ASP A 125 -9.46 -10.27 2.92
CA ASP A 125 -10.33 -9.84 4.01
C ASP A 125 -10.43 -8.31 4.13
N TYR A 126 -9.41 -7.58 3.66
CA TYR A 126 -9.33 -6.12 3.79
C TYR A 126 -9.68 -5.38 2.51
N LEU A 127 -9.23 -5.89 1.36
CA LEU A 127 -9.39 -5.23 0.08
C LEU A 127 -10.74 -5.57 -0.54
N LYS A 128 -11.35 -4.59 -1.22
CA LYS A 128 -12.55 -4.86 -2.02
C LYS A 128 -12.24 -5.92 -3.10
N PRO A 129 -13.15 -6.85 -3.41
CA PRO A 129 -12.90 -7.95 -4.35
C PRO A 129 -12.39 -7.50 -5.73
N GLU A 130 -12.95 -6.41 -6.27
CA GLU A 130 -12.53 -5.81 -7.55
C GLU A 130 -11.09 -5.28 -7.51
N TYR A 131 -10.68 -4.69 -6.38
CA TYR A 131 -9.33 -4.19 -6.17
C TYR A 131 -8.36 -5.36 -5.96
N LEU A 132 -8.74 -6.33 -5.10
CA LEU A 132 -7.97 -7.55 -4.85
C LEU A 132 -7.66 -8.30 -6.15
N LYS A 133 -8.64 -8.46 -7.05
CA LYS A 133 -8.45 -9.14 -8.34
C LYS A 133 -7.38 -8.46 -9.21
N LYS A 134 -7.26 -7.13 -9.13
CA LYS A 134 -6.25 -6.35 -9.84
C LYS A 134 -4.90 -6.46 -9.16
N VAL A 135 -4.89 -6.42 -7.83
CA VAL A 135 -3.70 -6.60 -7.00
C VAL A 135 -3.08 -7.98 -7.20
N ASN A 136 -3.87 -9.05 -7.07
CA ASN A 136 -3.43 -10.43 -7.29
C ASN A 136 -2.91 -10.71 -8.70
N ARG A 137 -3.28 -9.90 -9.69
CA ARG A 137 -2.78 -10.06 -11.06
C ARG A 137 -1.31 -9.64 -11.21
N PHE A 138 -0.83 -8.71 -10.39
CA PHE A 138 0.58 -8.27 -10.43
C PHE A 138 1.44 -8.82 -9.29
N LEU A 139 0.81 -9.36 -8.24
CA LEU A 139 1.52 -10.10 -7.20
C LEU A 139 1.81 -11.52 -7.67
N LEU A 140 2.98 -11.69 -8.29
CA LEU A 140 3.56 -13.00 -8.53
C LEU A 140 3.88 -13.68 -7.19
N ASP A 141 3.44 -14.94 -7.06
CA ASP A 141 3.92 -15.90 -6.06
C ASP A 141 5.40 -16.24 -6.35
#